data_AF-Q6GV24-F1
#
_entry.id   AF-Q6GV24-F1
#
_cell.length_a   1.000
_cell.length_b   1.000
_cell.length_c   1.000
_cell.angle_alpha   90.00
_cell.angle_beta   90.00
_cell.angle_gamma   90.00
#
_symmetry.space_group_name_H-M   'P 1'
#
loop_
_entity.id
_entity.type
_entity.pdbx_description
1 polymer ?
#
loop_
_entity_poly.entity_id
_entity_poly.type
_entity_poly.pdbx_seq_one_letter_code
_entity_poly.pdbx_strand_id
1 'polypeptide(L)'
;MGGIDYMSAKFGADEDSVAICIVAAGGYENEDDDTDTLVYSGSGGNSRNTEERHDQKLERGNLALERSMHRKNEIRVVRGFKDPAMVAGKIYIYDGLYKIQESWTERTKFGVNCFKYRLQREPGQRDGAAIWKMTQRWIQDPSTRGRVILRDLSSGIESIPVCLVNEVDHEKGPGQFTYTNQVKYLRPVSSMTPMQGCGCQSVCLPGDANCACGQHNGGDLPYSSSGVLVCRKPIVYECGEACHCTLNCRNRVSQKGIRFHFEVFRTANRGWGLRCWEPIRAGAFICEYTGEVIDELKVNLDDSEDDYIFQTVCPGEKTLKWNFGPELIGEQSTYVSAEEFQPLPIKISAKKMGNVSRFMNHSCSPNVFWQPVQYNHGDDKHPHIMFFALNHIAPMTELTYDYGVVGEETSHRAKTCLCGSLTCRGLF
;
A
#
# COMPACT_ATOMS: atom_id res chain seq x y z
N MET A 1 7.22 -8.55 -25.53
CA MET A 1 6.39 -7.38 -25.14
C MET A 1 7.11 -6.12 -25.56
N GLY A 2 6.41 -5.22 -26.25
CA GLY A 2 6.96 -3.94 -26.70
C GLY A 2 6.90 -2.88 -25.60
N GLY A 3 7.90 -2.01 -25.53
CA GLY A 3 7.92 -0.88 -24.59
C GLY A 3 7.21 0.38 -25.13
N ILE A 4 6.73 0.36 -26.37
CA ILE A 4 6.04 1.48 -27.03
C ILE A 4 4.67 0.99 -27.45
N ASP A 5 3.63 1.66 -26.97
CA ASP A 5 2.25 1.47 -27.38
C ASP A 5 1.82 2.65 -28.26
N TYR A 6 1.12 2.35 -29.35
CA TYR A 6 0.76 3.33 -30.38
C TYR A 6 -0.56 2.98 -31.06
N MET A 7 -1.23 3.99 -31.57
CA MET A 7 -2.51 3.84 -32.28
C MET A 7 -2.54 4.70 -33.55
N SER A 8 -3.41 4.36 -34.49
CA SER A 8 -3.76 5.27 -35.58
C SER A 8 -4.69 6.37 -35.07
N ALA A 9 -4.39 7.62 -35.39
CA ALA A 9 -5.21 8.77 -35.07
C ALA A 9 -5.40 9.65 -36.31
N LYS A 10 -6.61 10.20 -36.45
CA LYS A 10 -6.94 11.14 -37.53
C LYS A 10 -6.55 12.56 -37.12
N PHE A 11 -5.81 13.24 -37.97
CA PHE A 11 -5.43 14.64 -37.85
C PHE A 11 -5.93 15.40 -39.08
N GLY A 12 -7.21 15.80 -39.05
CA GLY A 12 -7.88 16.36 -40.23
C GLY A 12 -8.17 15.28 -41.27
N ALA A 13 -7.61 15.43 -42.47
CA ALA A 13 -7.73 14.44 -43.56
C ALA A 13 -6.68 13.32 -43.49
N ASP A 14 -5.60 13.52 -42.72
CA ASP A 14 -4.50 12.56 -42.61
C ASP A 14 -4.72 11.57 -41.47
N GLU A 15 -4.28 10.33 -41.66
CA GLU A 15 -4.23 9.30 -40.63
C GLU A 15 -2.78 8.95 -40.33
N ASP A 16 -2.36 9.16 -39.08
CA ASP A 16 -1.00 8.90 -38.62
C ASP A 16 -0.98 7.96 -37.43
N SER A 17 0.06 7.13 -37.35
CA SER A 17 0.38 6.38 -36.15
C SER A 17 1.06 7.27 -35.13
N VAL A 18 0.52 7.39 -33.92
CA VAL A 18 1.10 8.17 -32.82
C VAL A 18 1.27 7.31 -31.58
N ALA A 19 2.36 7.56 -30.85
CA ALA A 19 2.65 6.89 -29.59
C ALA A 19 1.71 7.41 -28.50
N ILE A 20 1.18 6.49 -27.70
CA ILE A 20 0.23 6.81 -26.61
C ILE A 20 0.81 6.50 -25.24
N CYS A 21 1.71 5.52 -25.16
CA CYS A 21 2.37 5.14 -23.92
C CYS A 21 3.76 4.57 -24.18
N ILE A 22 4.71 4.87 -23.31
CA ILE A 22 6.01 4.21 -23.26
C ILE A 22 6.29 3.65 -21.87
N VAL A 23 7.02 2.53 -21.83
CA VAL A 23 7.44 1.86 -20.60
C VAL A 23 8.96 1.84 -20.53
N ALA A 24 9.53 2.70 -19.68
CA ALA A 24 10.96 2.78 -19.41
C ALA A 24 11.34 1.86 -18.25
N ALA A 25 11.73 0.62 -18.54
CA ALA A 25 12.00 -0.41 -17.53
C ALA A 25 13.40 -1.01 -17.59
N GLY A 26 14.41 -0.29 -18.09
CA GLY A 26 15.80 -0.75 -18.13
C GLY A 26 16.08 -1.91 -19.09
N GLY A 27 15.23 -2.11 -20.11
CA GLY A 27 15.50 -3.07 -21.20
C GLY A 27 16.46 -2.53 -22.27
N TYR A 28 16.68 -1.22 -22.27
CA TYR A 28 17.60 -0.48 -23.11
C TYR A 28 18.29 0.58 -22.25
N GLU A 29 19.43 1.10 -22.71
CA GLU A 29 20.14 2.21 -22.04
C GLU A 29 19.35 3.50 -22.23
N ASN A 30 18.53 3.86 -21.23
CA ASN A 30 17.83 5.13 -21.15
C ASN A 30 18.55 6.04 -20.15
N GLU A 31 18.55 7.35 -20.40
CA GLU A 31 19.00 8.33 -19.41
C GLU A 31 17.76 8.87 -18.69
N ASP A 32 17.64 8.51 -17.42
CA ASP A 32 16.41 8.71 -16.66
C ASP A 32 16.69 9.23 -15.24
N ASP A 33 17.89 9.76 -14.99
CA ASP A 33 18.33 10.35 -13.71
C ASP A 33 17.56 11.63 -13.34
N ASP A 34 17.21 12.41 -14.36
CA ASP A 34 16.32 13.56 -14.22
C ASP A 34 14.86 13.08 -14.02
N THR A 35 14.08 13.81 -13.22
CA THR A 35 12.67 13.48 -12.94
C THR A 35 11.72 14.01 -13.99
N ASP A 36 12.07 15.10 -14.67
CA ASP A 36 11.25 15.79 -15.66
C ASP A 36 11.72 15.53 -17.09
N THR A 37 12.95 15.08 -17.27
CA THR A 37 13.47 14.65 -18.58
C THR A 37 13.60 13.13 -18.64
N LEU A 38 13.37 12.55 -19.82
CA LEU A 38 13.67 11.16 -20.12
C LEU A 38 14.27 11.06 -21.52
N VAL A 39 15.46 10.50 -21.66
CA VAL A 39 16.00 10.09 -22.97
C VAL A 39 15.67 8.62 -23.19
N TYR A 40 14.71 8.37 -24.08
CA TYR A 40 14.18 7.05 -24.35
C TYR A 40 14.78 6.45 -25.63
N SER A 41 15.23 5.21 -25.54
CA SER A 41 15.73 4.45 -26.68
C SER A 41 14.59 3.77 -27.45
N GLY A 42 14.62 3.89 -28.77
CA GLY A 42 13.72 3.19 -29.68
C GLY A 42 13.79 1.67 -29.52
N SER A 43 12.81 0.98 -30.08
CA SER A 43 12.72 -0.48 -30.07
C SER A 43 13.31 -1.11 -31.33
N GLY A 44 13.83 -2.35 -31.22
CA GLY A 44 14.41 -3.10 -32.33
C GLY A 44 15.93 -3.23 -32.24
N GLY A 45 16.53 -4.05 -33.10
CA GLY A 45 17.98 -4.27 -33.12
C GLY A 45 18.53 -5.22 -32.05
N ASN A 46 17.69 -5.67 -31.11
CA ASN A 46 18.07 -6.57 -30.01
C ASN A 46 17.19 -7.84 -30.07
N SER A 47 17.69 -8.90 -30.69
CA SER A 47 17.03 -10.20 -30.64
C SER A 47 17.34 -10.85 -29.29
N ARG A 48 16.30 -11.21 -28.53
CA ARG A 48 16.48 -11.91 -27.24
C ARG A 48 17.12 -13.30 -27.39
N ASN A 49 17.14 -13.85 -28.61
CA ASN A 49 17.51 -15.25 -28.86
C ASN A 49 18.69 -15.40 -29.84
N THR A 50 19.26 -14.32 -30.38
CA THR A 50 20.42 -14.38 -31.27
C THR A 50 21.40 -13.24 -30.93
N GLU A 51 22.71 -13.53 -30.95
CA GLU A 51 23.75 -12.51 -30.74
C GLU A 51 23.79 -11.46 -31.86
N GLU A 52 23.06 -11.69 -32.95
CA GLU A 52 22.93 -10.76 -34.06
C GLU A 52 22.16 -9.50 -33.67
N ARG A 53 22.85 -8.37 -33.80
CA ARG A 53 22.33 -7.03 -33.58
C ARG A 53 22.35 -6.28 -34.89
N HIS A 54 21.29 -5.55 -35.18
CA HIS A 54 21.15 -4.76 -36.39
C HIS A 54 20.70 -3.34 -36.04
N ASP A 55 20.96 -2.41 -36.96
CA ASP A 55 20.49 -1.03 -36.84
C ASP A 55 18.97 -0.98 -36.69
N GLN A 56 18.51 -0.11 -35.80
CA GLN A 56 17.08 0.13 -35.64
C GLN A 56 16.48 0.73 -36.90
N LYS A 57 15.21 0.38 -37.17
CA LYS A 57 14.45 0.89 -38.30
C LYS A 57 13.40 1.89 -37.82
N LEU A 58 13.15 2.92 -38.63
CA LEU A 58 12.10 3.91 -38.38
C LEU A 58 10.73 3.34 -38.78
N GLU A 59 10.26 2.37 -38.03
CA GLU A 59 9.00 1.67 -38.26
C GLU A 59 8.29 1.40 -36.92
N ARG A 60 7.01 1.00 -36.99
CA ARG A 60 6.20 0.63 -35.82
C ARG A 60 6.27 1.70 -34.73
N GLY A 61 6.69 1.34 -33.51
CA GLY A 61 6.79 2.26 -32.38
C GLY A 61 7.79 3.39 -32.58
N ASN A 62 8.89 3.17 -33.31
CA ASN A 62 9.87 4.24 -33.59
C ASN A 62 9.25 5.29 -34.52
N LEU A 63 8.58 4.84 -35.58
CA LEU A 63 7.84 5.75 -36.47
C LEU A 63 6.72 6.50 -35.73
N ALA A 64 6.03 5.82 -34.80
CA ALA A 64 4.99 6.44 -33.99
C ALA A 64 5.55 7.52 -33.05
N LEU A 65 6.72 7.31 -32.44
CA LEU A 65 7.40 8.32 -31.63
C LEU A 65 7.84 9.51 -32.48
N GLU A 66 8.44 9.27 -33.64
CA GLU A 66 8.86 10.33 -34.56
C GLU A 66 7.66 11.19 -35.01
N ARG A 67 6.57 10.56 -35.41
CA ARG A 67 5.31 11.26 -35.73
C ARG A 67 4.76 12.04 -34.54
N SER A 68 4.87 11.50 -33.33
CA SER A 68 4.39 12.16 -32.12
C SER A 68 5.17 13.43 -31.79
N MET A 69 6.47 13.45 -32.09
CA MET A 69 7.30 14.66 -31.99
C MET A 69 6.76 15.77 -32.91
N HIS A 70 6.48 15.44 -34.18
CA HIS A 70 5.94 16.42 -35.14
C HIS A 70 4.53 16.88 -34.79
N ARG A 71 3.66 15.95 -34.36
CA ARG A 71 2.27 16.23 -33.96
C ARG A 71 2.17 16.88 -32.59
N LYS A 72 3.23 16.85 -31.77
CA LYS A 72 3.32 17.40 -30.42
C LYS A 72 2.23 16.86 -29.47
N ASN A 73 1.79 15.62 -29.68
CA ASN A 73 0.85 14.98 -28.77
C ASN A 73 1.55 14.52 -27.49
N GLU A 74 0.75 14.38 -26.45
CA GLU A 74 1.19 13.86 -25.15
C GLU A 74 1.33 12.34 -25.18
N ILE A 75 2.30 11.84 -24.44
CA ILE A 75 2.63 10.42 -24.31
C ILE A 75 2.64 10.08 -22.83
N ARG A 76 1.92 9.02 -22.44
CA ARG A 76 2.00 8.48 -21.09
C ARG A 76 3.35 7.82 -20.86
N VAL A 77 4.01 8.14 -19.75
CA VAL A 77 5.27 7.50 -19.37
C VAL A 77 5.06 6.65 -18.13
N VAL A 78 5.47 5.39 -18.21
CA VAL A 78 5.54 4.46 -17.09
C VAL A 78 6.99 4.08 -16.84
N ARG A 79 7.50 4.35 -15.64
CA ARG A 79 8.88 4.00 -15.25
C ARG A 79 8.90 2.73 -14.42
N GLY A 80 9.79 1.81 -14.75
CA GLY A 80 9.96 0.52 -14.08
C GLY A 80 11.17 0.52 -13.17
N PHE A 81 10.95 0.37 -11.87
CA PHE A 81 11.99 0.29 -10.85
C PHE A 81 12.14 -1.14 -10.34
N LYS A 82 13.32 -1.49 -9.83
CA LYS A 82 13.53 -2.78 -9.16
C LYS A 82 12.69 -2.81 -7.89
N ASP A 83 11.97 -3.91 -7.67
CA ASP A 83 11.21 -4.11 -6.45
C ASP A 83 12.15 -4.52 -5.30
N PRO A 84 12.24 -3.75 -4.19
CA PRO A 84 13.06 -4.13 -3.04
C PRO A 84 12.60 -5.42 -2.37
N ALA A 85 11.31 -5.75 -2.42
CA ALA A 85 10.72 -6.91 -1.76
C ALA A 85 10.82 -8.19 -2.59
N MET A 86 11.17 -8.12 -3.88
CA MET A 86 11.20 -9.28 -4.77
C MET A 86 12.40 -9.24 -5.72
N VAL A 87 13.28 -10.25 -5.61
CA VAL A 87 14.57 -10.31 -6.32
C VAL A 87 14.46 -10.08 -7.83
N ALA A 88 13.43 -10.62 -8.48
CA ALA A 88 13.16 -10.46 -9.91
C ALA A 88 11.93 -9.58 -10.22
N GLY A 89 11.36 -8.93 -9.20
CA GLY A 89 10.18 -8.08 -9.33
C GLY A 89 10.51 -6.68 -9.85
N LYS A 90 9.54 -6.06 -10.52
CA LYS A 90 9.58 -4.64 -10.88
C LYS A 90 8.31 -3.94 -10.41
N ILE A 91 8.48 -2.70 -10.00
CA ILE A 91 7.39 -1.78 -9.69
C ILE A 91 7.27 -0.80 -10.85
N TYR A 92 6.08 -0.71 -11.43
CA TYR A 92 5.79 0.20 -12.53
C TYR A 92 5.01 1.39 -12.00
N ILE A 93 5.58 2.59 -12.16
CA ILE A 93 4.99 3.84 -11.69
C ILE A 93 4.58 4.65 -12.92
N TYR A 94 3.30 5.02 -12.99
CA TYR A 94 2.85 6.00 -13.96
C TYR A 94 3.38 7.38 -13.55
N ASP A 95 4.18 7.99 -14.43
CA ASP A 95 4.95 9.20 -14.14
C ASP A 95 4.35 10.46 -14.80
N GLY A 96 3.21 10.30 -15.48
CA GLY A 96 2.48 11.39 -16.11
C GLY A 96 2.62 11.44 -17.63
N LEU A 97 2.30 12.61 -18.16
CA LEU A 97 2.29 12.95 -19.57
C LEU A 97 3.56 13.71 -19.96
N TYR A 98 4.12 13.35 -21.10
CA TYR A 98 5.34 13.93 -21.65
C TYR A 98 5.14 14.29 -23.12
N LYS A 99 5.94 15.25 -23.62
CA LYS A 99 6.07 15.55 -25.06
C LYS A 99 7.50 15.32 -25.51
N ILE A 100 7.67 14.83 -26.74
CA ILE A 100 8.99 14.68 -27.35
C ILE A 100 9.47 16.06 -27.81
N GLN A 101 10.65 16.45 -27.35
CA GLN A 101 11.28 17.73 -27.71
C GLN A 101 12.20 17.57 -28.92
N GLU A 102 12.94 16.46 -28.97
CA GLU A 102 13.92 16.19 -30.01
C GLU A 102 14.11 14.68 -30.18
N SER A 103 14.52 14.27 -31.38
CA SER A 103 14.96 12.91 -31.71
C SER A 103 16.28 12.94 -32.47
N TRP A 104 17.10 11.90 -32.29
CA TRP A 104 18.36 11.72 -33.02
C TRP A 104 18.70 10.24 -33.15
N THR A 105 19.74 9.94 -33.93
CA THR A 105 20.33 8.59 -34.00
C THR A 105 21.67 8.59 -33.29
N GLU A 106 21.88 7.61 -32.43
CA GLU A 106 23.12 7.42 -31.68
C GLU A 106 23.64 6.01 -31.88
N ARG A 107 24.96 5.87 -32.02
CA ARG A 107 25.60 4.57 -32.11
C ARG A 107 25.80 4.01 -30.71
N THR A 108 25.12 2.90 -30.42
CA THR A 108 25.23 2.23 -29.11
C THR A 108 26.65 1.71 -28.86
N LYS A 109 26.95 1.33 -27.60
CA LYS A 109 28.20 0.67 -27.20
C LYS A 109 28.53 -0.60 -28.01
N PHE A 110 27.53 -1.17 -28.68
CA PHE A 110 27.64 -2.38 -29.48
C PHE A 110 27.71 -2.11 -30.99
N GLY A 111 27.91 -0.85 -31.39
CA GLY A 111 28.16 -0.47 -32.78
C GLY A 111 26.93 -0.38 -33.68
N VAL A 112 25.72 -0.62 -33.16
CA VAL A 112 24.45 -0.49 -33.89
C VAL A 112 23.81 0.87 -33.68
N ASN A 113 23.17 1.39 -34.72
CA ASN A 113 22.41 2.64 -34.70
C ASN A 113 21.09 2.46 -33.93
N CYS A 114 20.83 3.36 -32.98
CA CYS A 114 19.64 3.40 -32.16
C CYS A 114 18.99 4.78 -32.23
N PHE A 115 17.66 4.82 -32.36
CA PHE A 115 16.91 6.07 -32.26
C PHE A 115 16.77 6.49 -30.80
N LYS A 116 17.00 7.76 -30.52
CA LYS A 116 16.85 8.39 -29.20
C LYS A 116 15.80 9.47 -29.29
N TYR A 117 14.97 9.58 -28.25
CA TYR A 117 13.92 10.57 -28.13
C TYR A 117 14.04 11.24 -26.77
N ARG A 118 14.21 12.55 -26.73
CA ARG A 118 14.19 13.31 -25.47
C ARG A 118 12.77 13.76 -25.18
N LEU A 119 12.20 13.23 -24.11
CA LEU A 119 10.89 13.57 -23.61
C LEU A 119 11.00 14.56 -22.46
N GLN A 120 10.13 15.56 -22.47
CA GLN A 120 9.95 16.53 -21.41
C GLN A 120 8.59 16.35 -20.76
N ARG A 121 8.57 16.27 -19.44
CA ARG A 121 7.35 16.15 -18.64
C ARG A 121 6.51 17.42 -18.74
N GLU A 122 5.21 17.27 -18.93
CA GLU A 122 4.29 18.41 -18.90
C GLU A 122 4.16 18.95 -17.46
N PRO A 123 4.12 20.28 -17.27
CA PRO A 123 4.08 20.90 -15.94
C PRO A 123 2.73 20.70 -15.23
N GLY A 124 2.71 20.88 -13.92
CA GLY A 124 1.49 20.87 -13.10
C GLY A 124 0.90 19.49 -12.79
N GLN A 125 1.60 18.42 -13.18
CA GLN A 125 1.20 17.04 -12.88
C GLN A 125 1.78 16.56 -11.55
N ARG A 126 1.04 15.68 -10.85
CA ARG A 126 1.53 15.03 -9.62
C ARG A 126 2.77 14.19 -9.89
N ASP A 127 3.75 14.26 -9.00
CA ASP A 127 5.01 13.54 -9.15
C ASP A 127 4.86 12.03 -8.98
N GLY A 128 5.46 11.24 -9.87
CA GLY A 128 5.55 9.79 -9.75
C GLY A 128 6.97 9.34 -9.38
N ALA A 129 7.87 9.38 -10.36
CA ALA A 129 9.26 8.96 -10.23
C ALA A 129 10.06 9.84 -9.27
N ALA A 130 9.74 11.13 -9.18
CA ALA A 130 10.38 12.04 -8.23
C ALA A 130 10.10 11.62 -6.78
N ILE A 131 8.85 11.29 -6.45
CA ILE A 131 8.47 10.76 -5.13
C ILE A 131 9.23 9.47 -4.85
N TRP A 132 9.27 8.54 -5.82
CA TRP A 132 10.02 7.29 -5.67
C TRP A 132 11.49 7.53 -5.33
N LYS A 133 12.20 8.32 -6.14
CA LYS A 133 13.63 8.62 -5.93
C LYS A 133 13.87 9.31 -4.60
N MET A 134 12.98 10.22 -4.21
CA MET A 134 13.04 10.93 -2.94
C MET A 134 12.90 9.98 -1.75
N THR A 135 11.89 9.10 -1.75
CA THR A 135 11.70 8.17 -0.63
C THR A 135 12.80 7.11 -0.55
N GLN A 136 13.36 6.67 -1.68
CA GLN A 136 14.53 5.79 -1.67
C GLN A 136 15.75 6.43 -0.98
N ARG A 137 15.98 7.73 -1.18
CA ARG A 137 17.04 8.46 -0.46
C ARG A 137 16.77 8.51 1.04
N TRP A 138 15.52 8.75 1.45
CA TRP A 138 15.15 8.80 2.87
C TRP A 138 15.24 7.44 3.56
N ILE A 139 14.90 6.35 2.86
CA ILE A 139 15.07 4.99 3.40
C ILE A 139 16.55 4.66 3.60
N GLN A 140 17.43 5.11 2.71
CA GLN A 140 18.88 4.91 2.83
C GLN A 140 19.50 5.79 3.91
N ASP A 141 19.05 7.05 4.00
CA ASP A 141 19.48 8.01 5.01
C ASP A 141 18.29 8.87 5.47
N PRO A 142 17.62 8.47 6.57
CA PRO A 142 16.46 9.19 7.11
C PRO A 142 16.76 10.64 7.51
N SER A 143 18.03 11.01 7.69
CA SER A 143 18.40 12.39 8.03
C SER A 143 18.16 13.38 6.87
N THR A 144 18.05 12.88 5.64
CA THR A 144 17.82 13.68 4.43
C THR A 144 16.37 14.09 4.20
N ARG A 145 15.42 13.61 5.01
CA ARG A 145 13.98 13.94 4.91
C ARG A 145 13.67 15.43 5.00
N GLY A 146 14.44 16.17 5.80
CA GLY A 146 14.23 17.60 6.08
C GLY A 146 12.92 17.88 6.83
N ARG A 147 12.81 19.05 7.49
CA ARG A 147 11.59 19.50 8.21
C ARG A 147 11.02 18.49 9.21
N VAL A 148 11.89 17.63 9.75
CA VAL A 148 11.55 16.64 10.77
C VAL A 148 11.48 17.32 12.14
N ILE A 149 10.38 17.15 12.84
CA ILE A 149 10.21 17.57 14.24
C ILE A 149 10.92 16.58 15.16
N LEU A 150 10.61 15.30 14.99
CA LEU A 150 11.14 14.21 15.79
C LEU A 150 11.52 13.05 14.87
N ARG A 151 12.75 12.56 15.00
CA ARG A 151 13.28 11.47 14.15
C ARG A 151 12.64 10.13 14.46
N ASP A 152 12.20 9.94 15.70
CA ASP A 152 11.53 8.72 16.12
C ASP A 152 10.49 8.99 17.21
N LEU A 153 9.21 8.98 16.83
CA LEU A 153 8.07 9.08 17.73
C LEU A 153 7.92 7.83 18.61
N SER A 154 8.41 6.67 18.15
CA SER A 154 8.34 5.42 18.91
C SER A 154 9.37 5.32 20.03
N SER A 155 10.39 6.20 20.02
CA SER A 155 11.50 6.18 20.97
C SER A 155 12.18 4.81 21.09
N GLY A 156 12.38 4.12 19.97
CA GLY A 156 13.02 2.80 19.88
C GLY A 156 12.11 1.62 20.20
N ILE A 157 10.81 1.83 20.42
CA ILE A 157 9.85 0.74 20.64
C ILE A 157 9.60 -0.04 19.34
N GLU A 158 9.55 0.66 18.20
CA GLU A 158 9.49 0.01 16.90
C GLU A 158 10.91 -0.32 16.39
N SER A 159 11.01 -1.38 15.60
CA SER A 159 12.29 -1.75 14.95
C SER A 159 12.72 -0.76 13.87
N ILE A 160 11.76 -0.03 13.28
CA ILE A 160 11.96 1.00 12.29
C ILE A 160 11.46 2.33 12.88
N PRO A 161 12.29 3.39 12.93
CA PRO A 161 11.90 4.68 13.48
C PRO A 161 10.65 5.28 12.81
N VAL A 162 9.77 5.86 13.61
CA VAL A 162 8.57 6.56 13.13
C VAL A 162 8.85 8.05 13.07
N CYS A 163 9.02 8.61 11.87
CA CYS A 163 9.32 10.03 11.72
C CYS A 163 8.09 10.90 11.99
N LEU A 164 8.29 12.07 12.61
CA LEU A 164 7.26 13.10 12.81
C LEU A 164 7.62 14.36 12.03
N VAL A 165 6.74 14.79 11.13
CA VAL A 165 7.00 15.89 10.18
C VAL A 165 5.85 16.90 10.18
N ASN A 166 6.18 18.19 10.14
CA ASN A 166 5.19 19.23 9.90
C ASN A 166 5.68 20.20 8.82
N GLU A 167 4.92 20.28 7.74
CA GLU A 167 5.18 21.15 6.59
C GLU A 167 4.06 22.17 6.38
N VAL A 168 3.06 22.21 7.28
CA VAL A 168 1.80 22.96 7.13
C VAL A 168 1.73 24.15 8.07
N ASP A 169 2.02 23.95 9.35
CA ASP A 169 1.86 24.97 10.39
C ASP A 169 3.02 24.94 11.42
N HIS A 170 2.85 25.60 12.56
CA HIS A 170 3.86 25.67 13.63
C HIS A 170 3.62 24.67 14.77
N GLU A 171 2.67 23.74 14.64
CA GLU A 171 2.39 22.71 15.65
C GLU A 171 3.59 21.78 15.80
N LYS A 172 4.04 21.57 17.04
CA LYS A 172 5.30 20.85 17.35
C LYS A 172 5.13 19.34 17.50
N GLY A 173 3.94 18.82 17.30
CA GLY A 173 3.65 17.40 17.46
C GLY A 173 2.25 17.16 18.01
N PRO A 174 1.80 15.90 18.04
CA PRO A 174 0.52 15.53 18.63
C PRO A 174 0.53 15.76 20.15
N GLY A 175 -0.66 15.76 20.76
CA GLY A 175 -0.80 15.77 22.22
C GLY A 175 -0.05 14.60 22.88
N GLN A 176 0.31 14.78 24.16
CA GLN A 176 1.10 13.79 24.90
C GLN A 176 0.37 12.44 25.04
N PHE A 177 1.06 11.36 24.69
CA PHE A 177 0.61 9.97 24.87
C PHE A 177 1.84 9.07 25.04
N THR A 178 1.63 7.85 25.55
CA THR A 178 2.68 6.83 25.66
C THR A 178 2.68 5.96 24.41
N TYR A 179 3.79 5.94 23.68
CA TYR A 179 3.94 5.01 22.57
C TYR A 179 4.04 3.57 23.09
N THR A 180 3.30 2.63 22.49
CA THR A 180 3.40 1.18 22.75
C THR A 180 3.19 0.43 21.46
N ASN A 181 3.79 -0.75 21.27
CA ASN A 181 3.47 -1.65 20.17
C ASN A 181 2.64 -2.87 20.61
N GLN A 182 2.10 -2.85 21.83
CA GLN A 182 1.26 -3.93 22.37
C GLN A 182 -0.09 -3.42 22.86
N VAL A 183 -1.13 -4.21 22.62
CA VAL A 183 -2.46 -4.01 23.20
C VAL A 183 -2.44 -4.37 24.69
N LYS A 184 -2.97 -3.47 25.52
CA LYS A 184 -3.14 -3.69 26.95
C LYS A 184 -4.56 -4.18 27.23
N TYR A 185 -4.68 -5.48 27.44
CA TYR A 185 -5.92 -6.13 27.82
C TYR A 185 -6.29 -5.87 29.30
N LEU A 186 -7.58 -5.95 29.62
CA LEU A 186 -8.11 -5.79 30.98
C LEU A 186 -7.58 -6.83 31.97
N ARG A 187 -7.20 -8.01 31.47
CA ARG A 187 -6.57 -9.09 32.22
C ARG A 187 -5.30 -9.53 31.49
N PRO A 188 -4.27 -10.03 32.19
CA PRO A 188 -3.07 -10.54 31.55
C PRO A 188 -3.40 -11.63 30.52
N VAL A 189 -2.75 -11.61 29.35
CA VAL A 189 -2.91 -12.63 28.30
C VAL A 189 -2.62 -14.03 28.84
N SER A 190 -1.67 -14.16 29.78
CA SER A 190 -1.34 -15.41 30.47
C SER A 190 -2.49 -16.02 31.29
N SER A 191 -3.53 -15.24 31.59
CA SER A 191 -4.73 -15.70 32.30
C SER A 191 -5.88 -16.09 31.36
N MET A 192 -5.72 -15.88 30.05
CA MET A 192 -6.71 -16.23 29.03
C MET A 192 -6.53 -17.69 28.58
N THR A 193 -7.57 -18.25 27.96
CA THR A 193 -7.51 -19.60 27.37
C THR A 193 -6.39 -19.66 26.33
N PRO A 194 -5.46 -20.63 26.37
CA PRO A 194 -4.43 -20.74 25.35
C PRO A 194 -5.02 -21.24 24.03
N MET A 195 -4.45 -20.82 22.90
CA MET A 195 -4.79 -21.39 21.60
C MET A 195 -4.20 -22.78 21.42
N GLN A 196 -4.89 -23.64 20.67
CA GLN A 196 -4.32 -24.89 20.21
C GLN A 196 -3.31 -24.62 19.07
N GLY A 197 -2.06 -25.02 19.29
CA GLY A 197 -1.01 -24.90 18.29
C GLY A 197 -0.99 -26.05 17.29
N CYS A 198 -0.33 -25.84 16.14
CA CYS A 198 -0.10 -26.91 15.15
C CYS A 198 1.14 -27.75 15.49
N GLY A 199 1.13 -29.02 15.10
CA GLY A 199 2.28 -29.93 15.19
C GLY A 199 3.27 -29.87 14.01
N CYS A 200 3.13 -28.90 13.10
CA CYS A 200 3.99 -28.78 11.92
C CYS A 200 5.45 -28.51 12.31
N GLN A 201 6.40 -29.32 11.84
CA GLN A 201 7.81 -29.25 12.26
C GLN A 201 8.62 -28.09 11.66
N SER A 202 8.25 -27.60 10.49
CA SER A 202 8.99 -26.53 9.79
C SER A 202 8.12 -25.30 9.58
N VAL A 203 7.33 -25.29 8.51
CA VAL A 203 6.35 -24.25 8.21
C VAL A 203 5.01 -24.92 7.94
N CYS A 204 3.92 -24.22 8.26
CA CYS A 204 2.60 -24.67 7.84
C CYS A 204 2.48 -24.56 6.31
N LEU A 205 1.85 -25.55 5.70
CA LEU A 205 1.63 -25.61 4.26
C LEU A 205 0.15 -25.38 3.94
N PRO A 206 -0.16 -24.64 2.86
CA PRO A 206 -1.51 -24.56 2.29
C PRO A 206 -2.10 -25.95 2.04
N GLY A 207 -3.37 -26.17 2.42
CA GLY A 207 -4.08 -27.43 2.20
C GLY A 207 -3.64 -28.63 3.07
N ASP A 208 -2.75 -28.44 4.05
CA ASP A 208 -2.35 -29.53 4.95
C ASP A 208 -3.49 -29.87 5.93
N ALA A 209 -4.10 -31.04 5.73
CA ALA A 209 -5.17 -31.57 6.58
C ALA A 209 -4.74 -31.77 8.05
N ASN A 210 -3.45 -31.95 8.32
CA ASN A 210 -2.92 -32.15 9.67
C ASN A 210 -2.56 -30.84 10.39
N CYS A 211 -2.63 -29.70 9.69
CA CYS A 211 -2.30 -28.41 10.29
C CYS A 211 -3.52 -27.82 11.01
N ALA A 212 -3.55 -27.90 12.34
CA ALA A 212 -4.63 -27.30 13.14
C ALA A 212 -4.87 -25.82 12.82
N CYS A 213 -3.80 -25.01 12.66
CA CYS A 213 -3.92 -23.61 12.27
C CYS A 213 -4.52 -23.43 10.86
N GLY A 214 -4.18 -24.29 9.90
CA GLY A 214 -4.81 -24.26 8.57
C GLY A 214 -6.30 -24.63 8.65
N GLN A 215 -6.64 -25.63 9.46
CA GLN A 215 -8.05 -26.02 9.69
C GLN A 215 -8.86 -24.88 10.34
N HIS A 216 -8.31 -24.17 11.33
CA HIS A 216 -8.97 -22.98 11.91
C HIS A 216 -9.24 -21.87 10.89
N ASN A 217 -8.45 -21.81 9.80
CA ASN A 217 -8.66 -20.87 8.71
C ASN A 217 -9.51 -21.46 7.56
N GLY A 218 -10.18 -22.59 7.74
CA GLY A 218 -11.02 -23.22 6.72
C GLY A 218 -10.26 -24.13 5.76
N GLY A 219 -9.18 -24.75 6.21
CA GLY A 219 -8.41 -25.74 5.45
C GLY A 219 -7.25 -25.18 4.62
N ASP A 220 -7.10 -23.86 4.57
CA ASP A 220 -6.00 -23.19 3.86
C ASP A 220 -5.38 -22.07 4.72
N LEU A 221 -4.19 -21.60 4.35
CA LEU A 221 -3.53 -20.50 5.01
C LEU A 221 -4.08 -19.15 4.53
N PRO A 222 -4.26 -18.17 5.43
CA PRO A 222 -4.82 -16.87 5.08
C PRO A 222 -3.84 -16.00 4.29
N TYR A 223 -2.54 -16.33 4.29
CA TYR A 223 -1.48 -15.55 3.65
C TYR A 223 -0.83 -16.30 2.48
N SER A 224 -0.48 -15.55 1.43
CA SER A 224 0.31 -16.06 0.31
C SER A 224 1.75 -16.37 0.71
N SER A 225 2.51 -16.97 -0.20
CA SER A 225 3.96 -17.20 -0.04
C SER A 225 4.77 -15.92 0.19
N SER A 226 4.24 -14.77 -0.24
CA SER A 226 4.87 -13.45 -0.05
C SER A 226 4.43 -12.73 1.23
N GLY A 227 3.58 -13.35 2.06
CA GLY A 227 3.11 -12.78 3.32
C GLY A 227 2.01 -11.72 3.17
N VAL A 228 1.36 -11.63 2.01
CA VAL A 228 0.14 -10.82 1.83
C VAL A 228 -1.11 -11.64 2.14
N LEU A 229 -2.09 -11.03 2.79
CA LEU A 229 -3.40 -11.59 3.09
C LEU A 229 -4.17 -11.83 1.78
N VAL A 230 -4.63 -13.06 1.56
CA VAL A 230 -5.29 -13.48 0.32
C VAL A 230 -6.76 -13.10 0.32
N CYS A 231 -7.43 -13.29 1.45
CA CYS A 231 -8.85 -12.96 1.63
C CYS A 231 -9.14 -12.50 3.07
N ARG A 232 -10.19 -11.69 3.22
CA ARG A 232 -10.72 -11.30 4.52
C ARG A 232 -11.47 -12.47 5.15
N LYS A 233 -11.34 -12.66 6.45
CA LYS A 233 -12.05 -13.69 7.24
C LYS A 233 -12.70 -13.04 8.46
N PRO A 234 -13.73 -13.63 9.09
CA PRO A 234 -14.24 -13.12 10.37
C PRO A 234 -13.12 -12.96 11.40
N ILE A 235 -12.31 -14.00 11.57
CA ILE A 235 -11.07 -13.99 12.34
C ILE A 235 -10.01 -14.78 11.56
N VAL A 236 -8.80 -14.25 11.50
CA VAL A 236 -7.62 -14.95 10.98
C VAL A 236 -6.88 -15.59 12.15
N TYR A 237 -6.54 -16.87 12.05
CA TYR A 237 -5.80 -17.58 13.09
C TYR A 237 -4.34 -17.76 12.67
N GLU A 238 -3.45 -16.98 13.27
CA GLU A 238 -2.01 -17.11 13.08
C GLU A 238 -1.41 -18.19 13.99
N CYS A 239 -0.25 -18.71 13.62
CA CYS A 239 0.51 -19.60 14.49
C CYS A 239 1.04 -18.83 15.70
N GLY A 240 0.82 -19.36 16.90
CA GLY A 240 1.25 -18.77 18.17
C GLY A 240 2.48 -19.44 18.77
N GLU A 241 2.77 -19.13 20.03
CA GLU A 241 3.84 -19.78 20.80
C GLU A 241 3.59 -21.27 21.03
N ALA A 242 2.32 -21.69 21.06
CA ALA A 242 1.94 -23.09 21.20
C ALA A 242 2.22 -23.95 19.94
N CYS A 243 2.59 -23.34 18.81
CA CYS A 243 2.87 -24.06 17.57
C CYS A 243 4.33 -24.55 17.48
N HIS A 244 4.54 -25.74 16.94
CA HIS A 244 5.90 -26.27 16.69
C HIS A 244 6.57 -25.69 15.43
N CYS A 245 5.84 -24.94 14.62
CA CYS A 245 6.38 -24.34 13.39
C CYS A 245 7.31 -23.16 13.71
N THR A 246 8.30 -22.98 12.85
CA THR A 246 9.35 -21.96 12.99
C THR A 246 8.80 -20.52 12.94
N LEU A 247 9.61 -19.55 13.40
CA LEU A 247 9.29 -18.11 13.28
C LEU A 247 9.17 -17.64 11.82
N ASN A 248 9.76 -18.39 10.88
CA ASN A 248 9.66 -18.16 9.45
C ASN A 248 8.39 -18.77 8.82
N CYS A 249 7.51 -19.36 9.62
CA CYS A 249 6.21 -19.86 9.15
C CYS A 249 5.43 -18.75 8.44
N ARG A 250 4.81 -19.12 7.30
CA ARG A 250 3.99 -18.21 6.48
C ARG A 250 2.72 -17.75 7.20
N ASN A 251 2.28 -18.51 8.21
CA ASN A 251 1.17 -18.17 9.07
C ASN A 251 1.60 -17.39 10.34
N ARG A 252 2.70 -16.64 10.23
CA ARG A 252 3.17 -15.66 11.24
C ARG A 252 3.49 -14.37 10.50
N VAL A 253 2.54 -13.46 10.36
CA VAL A 253 2.69 -12.25 9.54
C VAL A 253 2.58 -11.01 10.42
N SER A 254 1.40 -10.78 10.99
CA SER A 254 1.10 -9.58 11.77
C SER A 254 1.87 -9.51 13.08
N GLN A 255 2.13 -10.65 13.72
CA GLN A 255 2.93 -10.73 14.96
C GLN A 255 4.41 -10.32 14.79
N LYS A 256 4.89 -10.12 13.55
CA LYS A 256 6.27 -9.70 13.27
C LYS A 256 6.47 -8.18 13.40
N GLY A 257 5.40 -7.43 13.68
CA GLY A 257 5.45 -5.98 13.82
C GLY A 257 5.64 -5.26 12.48
N ILE A 258 5.87 -3.95 12.59
CA ILE A 258 5.98 -3.03 11.46
C ILE A 258 7.22 -3.36 10.60
N ARG A 259 7.07 -3.21 9.27
CA ARG A 259 8.11 -3.47 8.26
C ARG A 259 8.34 -2.31 7.29
N PHE A 260 7.77 -1.15 7.60
CA PHE A 260 7.73 0.01 6.73
C PHE A 260 8.24 1.25 7.47
N HIS A 261 8.82 2.19 6.73
CA HIS A 261 9.19 3.51 7.23
C HIS A 261 7.95 4.40 7.24
N PHE A 262 7.32 4.48 8.41
CA PHE A 262 6.17 5.34 8.61
C PHE A 262 6.56 6.77 8.96
N GLU A 263 5.75 7.69 8.48
CA GLU A 263 5.82 9.10 8.78
C GLU A 263 4.47 9.59 9.27
N VAL A 264 4.44 10.08 10.50
CA VAL A 264 3.33 10.87 11.03
C VAL A 264 3.50 12.30 10.57
N PHE A 265 2.52 12.83 9.85
CA PHE A 265 2.62 14.14 9.21
C PHE A 265 1.43 15.03 9.55
N ARG A 266 1.66 16.34 9.62
CA ARG A 266 0.58 17.31 9.76
C ARG A 266 -0.19 17.43 8.44
N THR A 267 -1.50 17.17 8.49
CA THR A 267 -2.41 17.39 7.35
C THR A 267 -2.90 18.83 7.31
N ALA A 268 -3.48 19.25 6.19
CA ALA A 268 -4.02 20.60 6.05
C ALA A 268 -5.27 20.87 6.91
N ASN A 269 -6.10 19.84 7.16
CA ASN A 269 -7.45 20.02 7.70
C ASN A 269 -7.98 18.85 8.55
N ARG A 270 -7.20 17.79 8.78
CA ARG A 270 -7.58 16.57 9.51
C ARG A 270 -6.68 16.28 10.71
N GLY A 271 -5.89 17.26 11.15
CA GLY A 271 -4.92 17.05 12.23
C GLY A 271 -3.70 16.27 11.75
N TRP A 272 -3.27 15.27 12.51
CA TRP A 272 -2.14 14.39 12.18
C TRP A 272 -2.59 13.19 11.35
N GLY A 273 -1.83 12.85 10.31
CA GLY A 273 -2.06 11.71 9.42
C GLY A 273 -0.88 10.74 9.43
N LEU A 274 -1.07 9.56 8.88
CA LEU A 274 -0.03 8.54 8.69
C LEU A 274 0.24 8.33 7.20
N ARG A 275 1.50 8.27 6.79
CA ARG A 275 1.91 7.86 5.44
C ARG A 275 3.16 6.98 5.49
N CYS A 276 3.49 6.36 4.36
CA CYS A 276 4.60 5.42 4.23
C CYS A 276 5.59 5.87 3.15
N TRP A 277 6.89 5.69 3.37
CA TRP A 277 7.92 5.99 2.36
C TRP A 277 8.05 4.90 1.29
N GLU A 278 7.73 3.65 1.63
CA GLU A 278 7.69 2.54 0.69
C GLU A 278 6.34 2.39 -0.01
N PRO A 279 6.32 1.77 -1.21
CA PRO A 279 5.08 1.25 -1.77
C PRO A 279 4.53 0.11 -0.88
N ILE A 280 3.23 0.07 -0.67
CA ILE A 280 2.57 -1.02 0.07
C ILE A 280 1.78 -1.86 -0.92
N ARG A 281 2.04 -3.17 -0.95
CA ARG A 281 1.27 -4.10 -1.80
C ARG A 281 -0.11 -4.33 -1.20
N ALA A 282 -1.12 -4.49 -2.04
CA ALA A 282 -2.44 -4.89 -1.57
C ALA A 282 -2.37 -6.23 -0.79
N GLY A 283 -3.10 -6.29 0.33
CA GLY A 283 -3.04 -7.38 1.29
C GLY A 283 -1.80 -7.39 2.19
N ALA A 284 -0.85 -6.46 2.06
CA ALA A 284 0.28 -6.37 2.99
C ALA A 284 -0.17 -5.87 4.36
N PHE A 285 0.39 -6.46 5.42
CA PHE A 285 0.20 -6.03 6.81
C PHE A 285 0.87 -4.67 7.05
N ILE A 286 0.14 -3.72 7.64
CA ILE A 286 0.60 -2.34 7.89
C ILE A 286 1.03 -2.19 9.35
N CYS A 287 0.07 -2.31 10.28
CA CYS A 287 0.30 -2.21 11.73
C CYS A 287 -0.90 -2.74 12.51
N GLU A 288 -0.75 -2.96 13.81
CA GLU A 288 -1.84 -3.26 14.74
C GLU A 288 -2.49 -1.97 15.27
N TYR A 289 -3.80 -1.97 15.52
CA TYR A 289 -4.45 -0.92 16.34
C TYR A 289 -4.17 -1.19 17.82
N THR A 290 -3.18 -0.48 18.38
CA THR A 290 -2.76 -0.68 19.78
C THR A 290 -3.32 0.39 20.69
N GLY A 291 -3.64 -0.02 21.91
CA GLY A 291 -4.15 0.84 22.97
C GLY A 291 -4.61 0.04 24.19
N GLU A 292 -5.45 0.64 25.00
CA GLU A 292 -6.07 0.00 26.17
C GLU A 292 -7.42 -0.59 25.78
N VAL A 293 -7.64 -1.88 26.02
CA VAL A 293 -8.97 -2.49 25.88
C VAL A 293 -9.86 -1.96 26.99
N ILE A 294 -11.01 -1.40 26.62
CA ILE A 294 -11.96 -0.79 27.55
C ILE A 294 -13.19 -1.68 27.74
N ASP A 295 -13.70 -1.71 28.97
CA ASP A 295 -14.94 -2.39 29.34
C ASP A 295 -16.10 -1.39 29.22
N GLU A 296 -17.13 -1.72 28.42
CA GLU A 296 -18.29 -0.85 28.21
C GLU A 296 -18.99 -0.45 29.51
N LEU A 297 -18.95 -1.30 30.53
CA LEU A 297 -19.60 -1.05 31.82
C LEU A 297 -18.85 -0.04 32.70
N LYS A 298 -17.61 0.32 32.35
CA LYS A 298 -16.73 1.20 33.15
C LYS A 298 -16.42 2.54 32.48
N VAL A 299 -17.05 2.82 31.34
CA VAL A 299 -16.84 4.08 30.61
C VAL A 299 -17.41 5.21 31.46
N ASN A 300 -16.52 6.07 31.98
CA ASN A 300 -16.93 7.27 32.70
C ASN A 300 -17.61 8.24 31.71
N LEU A 301 -18.59 9.02 32.17
CA LEU A 301 -19.31 10.01 31.35
C LEU A 301 -18.37 11.04 30.66
N ASP A 302 -17.14 11.20 31.16
CA ASP A 302 -16.06 12.03 30.58
C ASP A 302 -15.39 11.42 29.31
N ASP A 303 -15.62 10.14 28.98
CA ASP A 303 -15.10 9.48 27.77
C ASP A 303 -15.95 9.74 26.52
N SER A 304 -16.91 10.66 26.59
CA SER A 304 -17.72 11.09 25.44
C SER A 304 -16.92 11.86 24.37
N GLU A 305 -15.69 12.29 24.69
CA GLU A 305 -14.75 13.02 23.79
C GLU A 305 -13.46 12.23 23.46
N ASP A 306 -13.47 10.90 23.48
CA ASP A 306 -12.31 10.13 23.02
C ASP A 306 -12.35 9.86 21.51
N ASP A 307 -11.58 10.66 20.77
CA ASP A 307 -11.40 10.59 19.33
C ASP A 307 -10.55 9.40 18.85
N TYR A 308 -9.97 8.64 19.79
CA TYR A 308 -9.04 7.55 19.53
C TYR A 308 -9.61 6.18 19.92
N ILE A 309 -10.94 6.05 20.00
CA ILE A 309 -11.59 4.75 20.21
C ILE A 309 -11.76 4.03 18.88
N PHE A 310 -11.24 2.80 18.82
CA PHE A 310 -11.58 1.84 17.79
C PHE A 310 -12.71 0.92 18.26
N GLN A 311 -13.70 0.70 17.38
CA GLN A 311 -14.81 -0.24 17.58
C GLN A 311 -14.99 -1.06 16.32
N THR A 312 -15.36 -2.33 16.46
CA THR A 312 -15.52 -3.25 15.32
C THR A 312 -16.90 -3.13 14.64
N VAL A 313 -17.41 -1.90 14.51
CA VAL A 313 -18.64 -1.66 13.75
C VAL A 313 -18.30 -1.75 12.28
N CYS A 314 -18.73 -2.83 11.62
CA CYS A 314 -18.60 -2.97 10.18
C CYS A 314 -19.45 -1.86 9.52
N PRO A 315 -18.89 -1.02 8.62
CA PRO A 315 -19.70 -0.23 7.71
C PRO A 315 -20.65 -1.19 6.97
N GLY A 316 -21.88 -0.77 6.65
CA GLY A 316 -22.95 -1.59 6.07
C GLY A 316 -22.67 -2.25 4.70
N GLU A 317 -21.42 -2.52 4.35
CA GLU A 317 -21.00 -3.41 3.26
C GLU A 317 -21.40 -4.85 3.58
N LYS A 318 -22.56 -5.24 3.05
CA LYS A 318 -23.10 -6.61 3.08
C LYS A 318 -22.29 -7.61 2.26
N THR A 319 -21.33 -7.13 1.45
CA THR A 319 -20.48 -7.96 0.58
C THR A 319 -19.10 -7.35 0.49
N LEU A 320 -18.12 -8.01 1.10
CA LEU A 320 -16.73 -7.56 1.07
C LEU A 320 -16.09 -8.00 -0.25
N LYS A 321 -16.12 -7.12 -1.24
CA LYS A 321 -15.42 -7.34 -2.51
C LYS A 321 -13.94 -7.09 -2.30
N TRP A 322 -13.14 -8.15 -2.32
CA TRP A 322 -11.69 -8.04 -2.41
C TRP A 322 -11.20 -8.68 -3.70
N ASN A 323 -10.21 -8.04 -4.35
CA ASN A 323 -9.72 -8.47 -5.65
C ASN A 323 -8.26 -8.93 -5.61
N PHE A 324 -7.99 -10.10 -6.20
CA PHE A 324 -6.77 -10.41 -6.96
C PHE A 324 -6.91 -11.64 -7.89
N GLY A 325 -8.13 -12.08 -8.22
CA GLY A 325 -8.34 -12.71 -9.51
C GLY A 325 -8.60 -11.59 -10.52
N PRO A 326 -8.05 -11.56 -11.74
CA PRO A 326 -8.70 -10.80 -12.78
C PRO A 326 -10.11 -11.40 -12.92
N GLU A 327 -11.12 -10.77 -12.33
CA GLU A 327 -12.49 -11.02 -12.76
C GLU A 327 -12.49 -10.59 -14.24
N LEU A 328 -12.48 -11.57 -15.14
CA LEU A 328 -12.74 -11.29 -16.54
C LEU A 328 -14.10 -10.59 -16.58
N ILE A 329 -14.19 -9.50 -17.35
CA ILE A 329 -15.43 -8.73 -17.50
C ILE A 329 -16.57 -9.71 -17.81
N GLY A 330 -17.51 -9.89 -16.86
CA GLY A 330 -18.66 -10.79 -17.01
C GLY A 330 -18.64 -12.08 -16.17
N GLU A 331 -17.58 -12.40 -15.43
CA GLU A 331 -17.56 -13.56 -14.53
C GLU A 331 -18.08 -13.25 -13.12
N GLN A 332 -18.77 -14.21 -12.49
CA GLN A 332 -19.24 -14.10 -11.12
C GLN A 332 -18.11 -14.36 -10.12
N SER A 333 -17.97 -13.47 -9.14
CA SER A 333 -16.98 -13.56 -8.06
C SER A 333 -17.22 -14.80 -7.18
N THR A 334 -16.23 -15.69 -7.10
CA THR A 334 -16.31 -16.95 -6.33
C THR A 334 -15.99 -16.80 -4.84
N TYR A 335 -15.52 -15.63 -4.40
CA TYR A 335 -15.03 -15.36 -3.04
C TYR A 335 -15.99 -14.56 -2.16
N VAL A 336 -17.23 -14.33 -2.60
CA VAL A 336 -18.24 -13.64 -1.79
C VAL A 336 -18.77 -14.61 -0.74
N SER A 337 -18.16 -14.61 0.45
CA SER A 337 -18.85 -15.14 1.63
C SER A 337 -20.04 -14.22 1.92
N ALA A 338 -21.24 -14.79 1.91
CA ALA A 338 -22.48 -14.10 2.28
C ALA A 338 -22.62 -13.95 3.82
N GLU A 339 -21.59 -14.27 4.59
CA GLU A 339 -21.62 -14.23 6.05
C GLU A 339 -21.61 -12.79 6.54
N GLU A 340 -22.68 -12.41 7.23
CA GLU A 340 -22.75 -11.16 7.99
C GLU A 340 -21.71 -11.21 9.11
N PHE A 341 -20.70 -10.33 9.02
CA PHE A 341 -19.69 -10.18 10.06
C PHE A 341 -20.35 -9.62 11.31
N GLN A 342 -20.51 -10.47 12.34
CA GLN A 342 -20.99 -10.02 13.63
C GLN A 342 -19.97 -9.06 14.27
N PRO A 343 -20.40 -7.87 14.74
CA PRO A 343 -19.53 -6.98 15.49
C PRO A 343 -18.94 -7.70 16.71
N LEU A 344 -17.63 -7.53 16.93
CA LEU A 344 -16.94 -8.05 18.10
C LEU A 344 -17.07 -7.04 19.26
N PRO A 345 -17.19 -7.50 20.51
CA PRO A 345 -17.39 -6.59 21.65
C PRO A 345 -16.15 -5.78 22.01
N ILE A 346 -14.98 -6.06 21.41
CA ILE A 346 -13.75 -5.34 21.70
C ILE A 346 -13.83 -3.85 21.31
N LYS A 347 -13.41 -3.01 22.27
CA LYS A 347 -13.16 -1.58 22.08
C LYS A 347 -11.75 -1.26 22.58
N ILE A 348 -11.01 -0.48 21.81
CA ILE A 348 -9.62 -0.11 22.13
C ILE A 348 -9.50 1.41 22.12
N SER A 349 -9.08 2.00 23.24
CA SER A 349 -8.74 3.44 23.30
C SER A 349 -7.24 3.63 23.10
N ALA A 350 -6.87 4.45 22.11
CA ALA A 350 -5.51 4.90 21.89
C ALA A 350 -5.25 6.34 22.39
N LYS A 351 -6.08 6.86 23.31
CA LYS A 351 -5.98 8.24 23.80
C LYS A 351 -4.72 8.49 24.62
N LYS A 352 -4.48 7.62 25.60
CA LYS A 352 -3.34 7.74 26.55
C LYS A 352 -2.15 6.89 26.13
N MET A 353 -2.39 5.79 25.43
CA MET A 353 -1.37 4.82 25.04
C MET A 353 -1.73 4.21 23.68
N GLY A 354 -0.78 4.14 22.74
CA GLY A 354 -1.00 3.53 21.41
C GLY A 354 0.23 3.64 20.50
N ASN A 355 0.14 3.14 19.26
CA ASN A 355 1.21 3.20 18.25
C ASN A 355 0.84 4.16 17.10
N VAL A 356 1.53 4.03 15.96
CA VAL A 356 1.24 4.78 14.72
C VAL A 356 -0.21 4.69 14.24
N SER A 357 -0.94 3.61 14.56
CA SER A 357 -2.27 3.38 14.00
C SER A 357 -3.29 4.46 14.36
N ARG A 358 -3.13 5.08 15.54
CA ARG A 358 -3.98 6.17 16.04
C ARG A 358 -3.95 7.44 15.18
N PHE A 359 -3.02 7.53 14.24
CA PHE A 359 -2.87 8.64 13.30
C PHE A 359 -3.43 8.34 11.91
N MET A 360 -3.99 7.15 11.66
CA MET A 360 -4.68 6.88 10.39
C MET A 360 -6.05 7.56 10.39
N ASN A 361 -6.22 8.54 9.52
CA ASN A 361 -7.46 9.30 9.39
C ASN A 361 -8.58 8.52 8.70
N HIS A 362 -9.80 9.01 8.88
CA HIS A 362 -10.96 8.54 8.14
C HIS A 362 -10.88 8.88 6.64
N SER A 363 -11.34 7.96 5.79
CA SER A 363 -11.76 8.24 4.42
C SER A 363 -12.99 7.42 4.02
N CYS A 364 -13.92 8.04 3.29
CA CYS A 364 -15.01 7.31 2.62
C CYS A 364 -14.56 6.52 1.38
N SER A 365 -13.31 6.72 0.93
CA SER A 365 -12.64 5.89 -0.08
C SER A 365 -11.27 5.50 0.49
N PRO A 366 -11.25 4.54 1.44
CA PRO A 366 -10.04 4.17 2.16
C PRO A 366 -9.10 3.34 1.28
N ASN A 367 -7.83 3.33 1.67
CA ASN A 367 -6.80 2.44 1.11
C ASN A 367 -6.29 1.41 2.14
N VAL A 368 -6.86 1.41 3.35
CA VAL A 368 -6.55 0.49 4.44
C VAL A 368 -7.84 -0.09 5.02
N PHE A 369 -7.81 -1.35 5.43
CA PHE A 369 -8.88 -2.01 6.19
C PHE A 369 -8.31 -2.76 7.39
N TRP A 370 -9.19 -3.16 8.31
CA TRP A 370 -8.83 -3.94 9.48
C TRP A 370 -9.35 -5.38 9.40
N GLN A 371 -8.61 -6.29 9.99
CA GLN A 371 -8.85 -7.74 10.06
C GLN A 371 -8.60 -8.20 11.50
N PRO A 372 -9.57 -8.82 12.17
CA PRO A 372 -9.33 -9.50 13.44
C PRO A 372 -8.35 -10.66 13.26
N VAL A 373 -7.32 -10.73 14.09
CA VAL A 373 -6.29 -11.77 14.08
C VAL A 373 -6.11 -12.32 15.48
N GLN A 374 -6.00 -13.65 15.59
CA GLN A 374 -5.79 -14.35 16.85
C GLN A 374 -4.50 -15.18 16.77
N TYR A 375 -3.60 -15.04 17.75
CA TYR A 375 -2.33 -15.81 17.77
C TYR A 375 -1.78 -16.16 19.16
N ASN A 376 -2.11 -15.43 20.23
CA ASN A 376 -1.50 -15.59 21.57
C ASN A 376 -2.49 -16.04 22.67
N HIS A 377 -3.79 -15.89 22.47
CA HIS A 377 -4.86 -16.41 23.34
C HIS A 377 -6.05 -16.91 22.51
N GLY A 378 -6.98 -17.66 23.10
CA GLY A 378 -8.16 -18.23 22.46
C GLY A 378 -9.46 -17.52 22.84
N ASP A 379 -9.40 -16.19 23.05
CA ASP A 379 -10.58 -15.38 23.33
C ASP A 379 -10.94 -14.56 22.09
N ASP A 380 -11.73 -15.17 21.21
CA ASP A 380 -12.19 -14.60 19.94
C ASP A 380 -13.03 -13.33 20.11
N LYS A 381 -13.45 -12.99 21.33
CA LYS A 381 -14.14 -11.72 21.63
C LYS A 381 -13.19 -10.53 21.69
N HIS A 382 -11.90 -10.77 21.96
CA HIS A 382 -10.88 -9.74 22.10
C HIS A 382 -9.66 -10.00 21.20
N PRO A 383 -9.84 -10.18 19.88
CA PRO A 383 -8.72 -10.45 18.99
C PRO A 383 -7.86 -9.19 18.79
N HIS A 384 -6.68 -9.39 18.22
CA HIS A 384 -5.87 -8.29 17.74
C HIS A 384 -6.51 -7.66 16.51
N ILE A 385 -6.50 -6.33 16.42
CA ILE A 385 -7.03 -5.60 15.28
C ILE A 385 -5.88 -5.19 14.38
N MET A 386 -5.72 -5.89 13.25
CA MET A 386 -4.60 -5.71 12.34
C MET A 386 -5.03 -4.95 11.08
N PHE A 387 -4.26 -3.95 10.67
CA PHE A 387 -4.50 -3.23 9.43
C PHE A 387 -3.74 -3.83 8.25
N PHE A 388 -4.43 -3.89 7.11
CA PHE A 388 -3.92 -4.38 5.84
C PHE A 388 -4.27 -3.42 4.70
N ALA A 389 -3.47 -3.40 3.65
CA ALA A 389 -3.70 -2.53 2.50
C ALA A 389 -4.85 -3.01 1.61
N LEU A 390 -5.78 -2.09 1.26
CA LEU A 390 -6.90 -2.30 0.33
C LEU A 390 -6.53 -2.12 -1.16
N ASN A 391 -5.34 -1.66 -1.49
CA ASN A 391 -4.87 -1.60 -2.87
C ASN A 391 -3.34 -1.52 -2.85
N HIS A 392 -2.72 -1.51 -4.03
CA HIS A 392 -1.34 -1.05 -4.11
C HIS A 392 -1.30 0.44 -3.74
N ILE A 393 -0.65 0.76 -2.62
CA ILE A 393 -0.54 2.13 -2.11
C ILE A 393 0.82 2.68 -2.55
N ALA A 394 0.81 3.81 -3.26
CA ALA A 394 2.02 4.48 -3.66
C ALA A 394 2.71 5.14 -2.45
N PRO A 395 4.05 5.28 -2.47
CA PRO A 395 4.78 6.07 -1.48
C PRO A 395 4.15 7.43 -1.24
N MET A 396 4.24 7.91 0.00
CA MET A 396 3.74 9.22 0.46
C MET A 396 2.23 9.42 0.36
N THR A 397 1.47 8.40 -0.05
CA THR A 397 0.00 8.42 0.04
C THR A 397 -0.42 8.27 1.50
N GLU A 398 -1.35 9.12 1.94
CA GLU A 398 -1.94 9.01 3.28
C GLU A 398 -2.67 7.68 3.45
N LEU A 399 -2.41 7.01 4.57
CA LEU A 399 -3.07 5.77 4.98
C LEU A 399 -4.36 6.13 5.71
N THR A 400 -5.48 5.64 5.18
CA THR A 400 -6.81 5.94 5.69
C THR A 400 -7.68 4.69 5.70
N TYR A 401 -8.49 4.55 6.73
CA TYR A 401 -9.50 3.50 6.83
C TYR A 401 -10.89 4.10 7.05
N ASP A 402 -11.94 3.33 6.77
CA ASP A 402 -13.30 3.77 7.05
C ASP A 402 -13.61 3.60 8.54
N TYR A 403 -14.00 4.68 9.21
CA TYR A 403 -14.31 4.67 10.64
C TYR A 403 -15.71 4.11 10.92
N GLY A 404 -16.54 3.99 9.88
CA GLY A 404 -17.93 3.61 9.99
C GLY A 404 -18.88 4.70 9.51
N VAL A 405 -20.15 4.47 9.78
CA VAL A 405 -21.25 5.40 9.47
C VAL A 405 -21.93 5.82 10.76
N VAL A 406 -22.45 7.05 10.75
CA VAL A 406 -23.31 7.55 11.81
C VAL A 406 -24.63 6.77 11.79
N GLY A 407 -24.90 6.01 12.86
CA GLY A 407 -26.20 5.39 13.12
C GLY A 407 -27.10 6.31 13.93
N GLU A 408 -28.38 5.93 14.11
CA GLU A 408 -29.34 6.73 14.88
C GLU A 408 -28.84 7.01 16.31
N GLU A 409 -28.22 6.00 16.94
CA GLU A 409 -27.66 6.08 18.31
C GLU A 409 -26.35 6.89 18.40
N THR A 410 -25.58 7.03 17.31
CA THR A 410 -24.29 7.75 17.29
C THR A 410 -24.37 9.15 16.69
N SER A 411 -25.58 9.62 16.36
CA SER A 411 -25.84 10.94 15.76
C SER A 411 -25.21 12.12 16.51
N HIS A 412 -25.14 12.06 17.83
CA HIS A 412 -24.52 13.08 18.68
C HIS A 412 -22.97 13.13 18.59
N ARG A 413 -22.34 12.10 18.00
CA ARG A 413 -20.88 12.01 17.79
C ARG A 413 -20.46 12.21 16.34
N ALA A 414 -21.40 12.52 15.45
CA ALA A 414 -21.13 12.71 14.03
C ALA A 414 -20.09 13.80 13.79
N LYS A 415 -19.09 13.52 12.96
CA LYS A 415 -18.06 14.48 12.57
C LYS A 415 -18.11 14.79 11.09
N THR A 416 -17.84 16.04 10.72
CA THR A 416 -17.69 16.44 9.32
C THR A 416 -16.54 15.70 8.66
N CYS A 417 -16.84 15.01 7.56
CA CYS A 417 -15.85 14.31 6.77
C CYS A 417 -15.10 15.28 5.85
N LEU A 418 -13.78 15.34 6.01
CA LEU A 418 -12.88 16.17 5.20
C LEU A 418 -11.91 15.34 4.36
N CYS A 419 -12.30 14.10 3.99
CA CYS A 419 -11.40 13.16 3.33
C CYS A 419 -11.10 13.50 1.86
N GLY A 420 -11.89 14.39 1.24
CA GLY A 420 -11.70 14.82 -0.15
C GLY A 420 -12.10 13.78 -1.21
N SER A 421 -12.71 12.66 -0.82
CA SER A 421 -13.23 11.67 -1.79
C SER A 421 -14.37 12.26 -2.63
N LEU A 422 -14.42 11.92 -3.93
CA LEU A 422 -15.55 12.25 -4.81
C LEU A 422 -16.86 11.58 -4.37
N THR A 423 -16.77 10.48 -3.60
CA THR A 423 -17.89 9.73 -3.04
C THR A 423 -18.02 9.94 -1.53
N CYS A 424 -17.55 11.09 -1.01
CA CYS A 424 -17.62 11.41 0.41
C CYS A 424 -19.06 11.42 0.93
N ARG A 425 -19.29 10.78 2.10
CA ARG A 425 -20.59 10.75 2.78
C ARG A 425 -20.92 12.03 3.54
N GLY A 426 -19.98 12.97 3.63
CA GLY A 426 -20.13 14.26 4.34
C GLY A 426 -19.98 14.17 5.86
N LEU A 427 -20.34 13.05 6.47
CA LEU A 427 -20.21 12.78 7.91
C LEU A 427 -19.68 11.36 8.16
N PHE A 428 -19.05 11.16 9.31
CA PHE A 428 -18.67 9.85 9.84
C PHE A 428 -18.89 9.77 11.36
#